data_AF-A0A939ICY2-F1
#
_entry.id   AF-A0A939ICY2-F1
#
_cell.length_a   1.000
_cell.length_b   1.000
_cell.length_c   1.000
_cell.angle_alpha   90.00
_cell.angle_beta   90.00
_cell.angle_gamma   90.00
#
_symmetry.space_group_name_H-M   'P 1'
#
loop_
_entity.id
_entity.type
_entity.pdbx_description
1 polymer ?
#
loop_
_entity_poly.entity_id
_entity_poly.type
_entity_poly.pdbx_seq_one_letter_code
_entity_poly.pdbx_strand_id
1 'polypeptide(L)'
;MGNEDDLQRCTVRLNVASSQGTGFFVAPNWILTCAHVVESAKDNPVEVFWKAGNQNYTAKVTQLCKYPLDLALLRLDKDCLDHPCVELDDTEPKTNDDLYIFGYPKNSEVDYSLGDSASFKYEGRSFKQDIILYKLKQGQVISGFSGSPLLNLLTGKVCGIVHLSRDEGNDLGGRAVSAQVIVQQFPEIALLNQQFHQPKPKGDNPFEYGSPVSPQRFYGRRREILEIKNRIGAISPQCVNLVGLRRNGKTSLLRYIKERISEFCSSEQKPLVVFLDLTNGNFHTPEGIIEGLRRGIYKLTGNFPWSKEDNEDGFAVEDGLQFLVDQGYRLIILLDEFEAIASKKDRLELFQDWGEDWRSKASAGLLTMVIASKRPLNEVYETLSLGSPFANIFSTTILGALEEEAWQSIIQKGFLPNSAVLQWVDELAGGLPYYVQMAGAMLWQNRNQEIAKNEFNFQAKPRFEEIWKDLTEVERLALRYELRGGNLPIPDLAIVDRLQRHGLLRKNRDLFSSVFAEFVKGQR
;
A
#
# COMPACT_ATOMS: atom_id res chain seq x y z
N MET A 1 2.40 33.47 -1.34
CA MET A 1 1.54 33.65 -2.52
C MET A 1 0.12 33.78 -2.00
N GLY A 2 -0.65 34.72 -2.55
CA GLY A 2 -2.04 34.92 -2.12
C GLY A 2 -2.98 33.93 -2.80
N ASN A 3 -4.19 33.77 -2.27
CA ASN A 3 -5.23 32.90 -2.86
C ASN A 3 -5.55 33.27 -4.33
N GLU A 4 -5.38 34.55 -4.68
CA GLU A 4 -5.55 35.06 -6.04
C GLU A 4 -4.49 34.52 -7.01
N ASP A 5 -3.23 34.45 -6.60
CA ASP A 5 -2.14 33.90 -7.43
C ASP A 5 -2.38 32.41 -7.70
N ASP A 6 -2.82 31.68 -6.69
CA ASP A 6 -3.11 30.25 -6.81
C ASP A 6 -4.31 30.01 -7.73
N LEU A 7 -5.36 30.85 -7.65
CA LEU A 7 -6.49 30.78 -8.58
C LEU A 7 -6.05 31.02 -10.04
N GLN A 8 -5.19 32.02 -10.28
CA GLN A 8 -4.66 32.30 -11.61
C GLN A 8 -3.89 31.12 -12.18
N ARG A 9 -3.11 30.42 -11.35
CA ARG A 9 -2.36 29.23 -11.75
C ARG A 9 -3.25 28.02 -12.05
N CYS A 10 -4.45 27.96 -11.50
CA CYS A 10 -5.43 26.91 -11.80
C CYS A 10 -6.33 27.23 -13.00
N THR A 11 -6.31 28.47 -13.51
CA THR A 11 -7.21 28.93 -14.57
C THR A 11 -6.59 28.74 -15.95
N VAL A 12 -7.39 28.36 -16.93
CA VAL A 12 -6.99 28.11 -18.32
C VAL A 12 -7.90 28.84 -19.31
N ARG A 13 -7.34 29.20 -20.46
CA ARG A 13 -8.11 29.73 -21.60
C ARG A 13 -8.50 28.58 -22.50
N LEU A 14 -9.78 28.52 -22.87
CA LEU A 14 -10.32 27.54 -23.79
C LEU A 14 -10.62 28.22 -25.12
N ASN A 15 -10.08 27.67 -26.22
CA ASN A 15 -10.36 28.13 -27.57
C ASN A 15 -11.07 27.02 -28.35
N VAL A 16 -12.23 27.36 -28.91
CA VAL A 16 -13.07 26.43 -29.67
C VAL A 16 -13.57 27.11 -30.94
N ALA A 17 -12.86 26.92 -32.05
CA ALA A 17 -13.16 27.51 -33.35
C ALA A 17 -13.41 29.03 -33.26
N SER A 18 -14.68 29.48 -33.24
CA SER A 18 -15.09 30.89 -33.15
C SER A 18 -15.36 31.39 -31.72
N SER A 19 -15.31 30.50 -30.72
CA SER A 19 -15.58 30.77 -29.31
C SER A 19 -14.30 30.77 -28.48
N GLN A 20 -14.24 31.64 -27.47
CA GLN A 20 -13.21 31.67 -26.44
C GLN A 20 -13.92 31.77 -25.09
N GLY A 21 -13.42 31.07 -24.09
CA GLY A 21 -13.89 31.22 -22.72
C GLY A 21 -12.86 30.76 -21.69
N THR A 22 -13.33 30.63 -20.46
CA THR A 22 -12.48 30.28 -19.32
C THR A 22 -12.82 28.89 -18.82
N GLY A 23 -11.82 28.14 -18.38
CA GLY A 23 -12.00 26.96 -17.55
C GLY A 23 -10.98 26.95 -16.42
N PHE A 24 -11.05 25.95 -15.56
CA PHE A 24 -10.06 25.77 -14.51
C PHE A 24 -9.85 24.31 -14.16
N PHE A 25 -8.66 24.00 -13.66
CA PHE A 25 -8.33 22.68 -13.14
C PHE A 25 -9.08 22.40 -11.84
N VAL A 26 -10.07 21.51 -11.93
CA VAL A 26 -10.88 21.07 -10.79
C VAL A 26 -10.33 19.80 -10.15
N ALA A 27 -9.62 18.98 -10.91
CA ALA A 27 -8.91 17.80 -10.44
C ALA A 27 -7.74 17.49 -11.41
N PRO A 28 -6.78 16.62 -11.06
CA PRO A 28 -5.67 16.29 -11.96
C PRO A 28 -6.16 15.84 -13.35
N ASN A 29 -5.70 16.53 -14.40
CA ASN A 29 -6.08 16.38 -15.81
C ASN A 29 -7.56 16.70 -16.15
N TRP A 30 -8.33 17.25 -15.22
CA TRP A 30 -9.74 17.58 -15.39
C TRP A 30 -9.99 19.09 -15.34
N ILE A 31 -10.69 19.60 -16.35
CA ILE A 31 -11.05 21.00 -16.49
C ILE A 31 -12.56 21.14 -16.40
N LEU A 32 -13.04 22.08 -15.58
CA LEU A 32 -14.43 22.48 -15.51
C LEU A 32 -14.64 23.83 -16.22
N THR A 33 -15.73 23.96 -16.96
CA THR A 33 -16.13 25.19 -17.66
C THR A 33 -17.66 25.23 -17.85
N CYS A 34 -18.18 26.26 -18.51
CA CYS A 34 -19.58 26.33 -18.94
C CYS A 34 -19.83 25.58 -20.25
N ALA A 35 -21.00 24.97 -20.40
CA ALA A 35 -21.32 24.17 -21.60
C ALA A 35 -21.29 24.99 -22.88
N HIS A 36 -21.86 26.20 -22.88
CA HIS A 36 -21.88 27.05 -24.07
C HIS A 36 -20.49 27.51 -24.53
N VAL A 37 -19.46 27.47 -23.67
CA VAL A 37 -18.08 27.81 -24.04
C VAL A 37 -17.53 26.80 -25.04
N VAL A 38 -17.90 25.52 -24.86
CA VAL A 38 -17.35 24.38 -25.60
C VAL A 38 -18.38 23.65 -26.48
N GLU A 39 -19.64 24.08 -26.49
CA GLU A 39 -20.73 23.43 -27.25
C GLU A 39 -20.43 23.38 -28.76
N SER A 40 -19.73 24.38 -29.30
CA SER A 40 -19.33 24.41 -30.71
C SER A 40 -18.23 23.40 -31.07
N ALA A 41 -17.52 22.83 -30.09
CA ALA A 41 -16.44 21.86 -30.33
C ALA A 41 -16.98 20.57 -30.94
N LYS A 42 -18.18 20.15 -30.53
CA LYS A 42 -18.73 18.81 -30.79
C LYS A 42 -17.69 17.75 -30.39
N ASP A 43 -17.22 16.95 -31.35
CA ASP A 43 -16.22 15.91 -31.15
C ASP A 43 -14.77 16.39 -31.37
N ASN A 44 -14.56 17.65 -31.73
CA ASN A 44 -13.23 18.19 -31.96
C ASN A 44 -12.50 18.47 -30.64
N PRO A 45 -11.16 18.31 -30.60
CA PRO A 45 -10.37 18.73 -29.45
C PRO A 45 -10.52 20.23 -29.16
N VAL A 46 -10.58 20.56 -27.87
CA VAL A 46 -10.57 21.93 -27.37
C VAL A 46 -9.12 22.32 -27.08
N GLU A 47 -8.69 23.47 -27.61
CA GLU A 47 -7.37 24.01 -27.30
C GLU A 47 -7.39 24.67 -25.92
N VAL A 48 -6.42 24.29 -25.08
CA VAL A 48 -6.27 24.76 -23.70
C VAL A 48 -4.95 25.50 -23.57
N PHE A 49 -4.99 26.81 -23.34
CA PHE A 49 -3.80 27.58 -23.00
C PHE A 49 -3.68 27.74 -21.49
N TRP A 50 -2.56 27.26 -20.93
CA TRP A 50 -2.26 27.39 -19.50
C TRP A 50 -1.10 28.36 -19.28
N LYS A 51 -1.42 29.53 -18.74
CA LYS A 51 -0.46 30.63 -18.52
C LYS A 51 0.70 30.23 -17.61
N ALA A 52 0.44 29.53 -16.51
CA ALA A 52 1.48 29.17 -15.55
C ALA A 52 2.48 28.13 -16.09
N GLY A 53 2.02 27.25 -17.00
CA GLY A 53 2.90 26.30 -17.71
C GLY A 53 3.52 26.86 -18.99
N ASN A 54 3.07 28.05 -19.44
CA ASN A 54 3.44 28.68 -20.70
C ASN A 54 3.35 27.72 -21.90
N GLN A 55 2.30 26.89 -21.93
CA GLN A 55 2.11 25.81 -22.90
C GLN A 55 0.64 25.68 -23.32
N ASN A 56 0.44 25.15 -24.53
CA ASN A 56 -0.86 24.76 -25.06
C ASN A 56 -1.04 23.25 -24.95
N TYR A 57 -2.24 22.83 -24.59
CA TYR A 57 -2.67 21.44 -24.53
C TYR A 57 -3.97 21.26 -25.31
N THR A 58 -4.37 20.02 -25.49
CA THR A 58 -5.68 19.65 -26.02
C THR A 58 -6.48 18.90 -24.97
N ALA A 59 -7.77 19.16 -24.93
CA ALA A 59 -8.71 18.45 -24.08
C ALA A 59 -9.93 17.99 -24.87
N LYS A 60 -10.56 16.91 -24.42
CA LYS A 60 -11.82 16.40 -24.98
C LYS A 60 -12.95 16.68 -24.03
N VAL A 61 -14.10 17.08 -24.57
CA VAL A 61 -15.34 17.19 -23.80
C VAL A 61 -15.79 15.78 -23.45
N THR A 62 -15.90 15.51 -22.15
CA THR A 62 -16.31 14.19 -21.63
C THR A 62 -17.77 14.19 -21.20
N GLN A 63 -18.24 15.30 -20.64
CA GLN A 63 -19.62 15.51 -20.24
C GLN A 63 -20.04 16.94 -20.57
N LEU A 64 -21.26 17.10 -21.07
CA LEU A 64 -21.85 18.39 -21.46
C LEU A 64 -23.27 18.49 -20.88
N CYS A 65 -23.45 19.34 -19.88
CA CYS A 65 -24.73 19.62 -19.24
C CYS A 65 -25.27 20.94 -19.76
N LYS A 66 -26.21 20.88 -20.70
CA LYS A 66 -26.80 22.09 -21.29
C LYS A 66 -27.60 22.91 -20.28
N TYR A 67 -27.99 24.11 -20.71
CA TYR A 67 -28.90 24.98 -19.99
C TYR A 67 -30.14 24.22 -19.49
N PRO A 68 -30.60 24.39 -18.23
CA PRO A 68 -30.27 25.48 -17.28
C PRO A 68 -28.96 25.32 -16.47
N LEU A 69 -28.33 24.14 -16.47
CA LEU A 69 -27.14 23.89 -15.65
C LEU A 69 -25.88 24.53 -16.25
N ASP A 70 -25.69 24.37 -17.56
CA ASP A 70 -24.62 25.00 -18.35
C ASP A 70 -23.21 24.72 -17.79
N LEU A 71 -22.90 23.44 -17.56
CA LEU A 71 -21.59 22.95 -17.13
C LEU A 71 -21.00 21.98 -18.14
N ALA A 72 -19.68 21.97 -18.29
CA ALA A 72 -18.97 20.98 -19.09
C ALA A 72 -17.69 20.54 -18.41
N LEU A 73 -17.41 19.24 -18.53
CA LEU A 73 -16.22 18.61 -18.00
C LEU A 73 -15.34 18.14 -19.15
N LEU A 74 -14.08 18.59 -19.13
CA LEU A 74 -13.09 18.25 -20.14
C LEU A 74 -11.94 17.47 -19.50
N ARG A 75 -11.35 16.54 -20.27
CA ARG A 75 -10.16 15.79 -19.88
C ARG A 75 -9.01 16.11 -20.83
N LEU A 76 -7.84 16.43 -20.30
CA LEU A 76 -6.62 16.62 -21.08
C LEU A 76 -6.21 15.31 -21.79
N ASP A 77 -5.73 15.40 -23.03
CA ASP A 77 -5.25 14.24 -23.80
C ASP A 77 -3.93 13.68 -23.25
N LYS A 78 -3.15 14.51 -22.56
CA LYS A 78 -1.88 14.12 -21.94
C LYS A 78 -2.11 13.79 -20.47
N ASP A 79 -1.97 12.53 -20.11
CA ASP A 79 -1.93 12.12 -18.71
C ASP A 79 -0.63 12.65 -18.04
N CYS A 80 -0.69 12.90 -16.72
CA CYS A 80 0.42 13.35 -15.87
C CYS A 80 0.93 14.79 -16.06
N LEU A 81 0.04 15.77 -16.20
CA LEU A 81 0.45 17.18 -16.08
C LEU A 81 0.50 17.62 -14.61
N ASP A 82 1.65 18.13 -14.14
CA ASP A 82 1.80 18.67 -12.78
C ASP A 82 1.24 20.10 -12.70
N HIS A 83 -0.07 20.22 -12.51
CA HIS A 83 -0.77 21.49 -12.33
C HIS A 83 -1.45 21.57 -10.96
N PRO A 84 -1.59 22.78 -10.39
CA PRO A 84 -2.44 22.98 -9.22
C PRO A 84 -3.92 22.80 -9.60
N CYS A 85 -4.75 22.47 -8.62
CA CYS A 85 -6.21 22.43 -8.77
C CYS A 85 -6.83 23.42 -7.76
N VAL A 86 -7.98 23.99 -8.09
CA VAL A 86 -8.75 24.78 -7.12
C VAL A 86 -9.29 23.87 -6.02
N GLU A 87 -9.46 24.34 -4.79
CA GLU A 87 -10.22 23.61 -3.76
C GLU A 87 -11.68 24.03 -3.82
N LEU A 88 -12.61 23.07 -3.91
CA LEU A 88 -14.04 23.37 -3.92
C LEU A 88 -14.58 23.56 -2.50
N ASP A 89 -15.51 24.49 -2.35
CA ASP A 89 -16.25 24.74 -1.13
C ASP A 89 -17.75 24.73 -1.43
N ASP A 90 -18.42 23.65 -1.03
CA ASP A 90 -19.85 23.46 -1.25
C ASP A 90 -20.71 24.21 -0.22
N THR A 91 -20.09 24.97 0.69
CA THR A 91 -20.80 25.87 1.59
C THR A 91 -21.21 27.16 0.88
N GLU A 92 -22.40 27.67 1.25
CA GLU A 92 -22.90 28.92 0.72
C GLU A 92 -22.10 30.11 1.31
N PRO A 93 -21.61 31.05 0.47
CA PRO A 93 -21.02 32.29 0.96
C PRO A 93 -22.00 33.11 1.81
N LYS A 94 -21.48 33.94 2.71
CA LYS A 94 -22.32 34.88 3.46
C LYS A 94 -22.60 36.12 2.61
N THR A 95 -23.77 36.73 2.82
CA THR A 95 -24.11 37.98 2.13
C THR A 95 -23.03 39.04 2.35
N ASN A 96 -22.60 39.66 1.25
CA ASN A 96 -21.49 40.61 1.14
C ASN A 96 -20.07 40.04 1.27
N ASP A 97 -19.88 38.70 1.30
CA ASP A 97 -18.57 38.10 1.12
C ASP A 97 -17.93 38.59 -0.18
N ASP A 98 -16.63 38.88 -0.10
CA ASP A 98 -15.84 39.33 -1.25
C ASP A 98 -15.45 38.11 -2.10
N LEU A 99 -15.84 38.17 -3.36
CA LEU A 99 -15.66 37.12 -4.34
C LEU A 99 -14.76 37.62 -5.45
N TYR A 100 -13.87 36.75 -5.90
CA TYR A 100 -12.88 37.07 -6.92
C TYR A 100 -12.93 36.05 -8.05
N ILE A 101 -12.72 36.52 -9.27
CA ILE A 101 -12.58 35.67 -10.45
C ILE A 101 -11.32 36.05 -11.20
N PHE A 102 -10.75 35.06 -11.87
CA PHE A 102 -9.79 35.28 -12.94
C PHE A 102 -10.25 34.51 -14.17
N GLY A 103 -10.13 35.10 -15.36
CA GLY A 103 -10.50 34.45 -16.61
C GLY A 103 -9.97 35.16 -17.83
N TYR A 104 -10.46 34.78 -19.00
CA TYR A 104 -9.94 35.22 -20.29
C TYR A 104 -11.03 35.92 -21.11
N PRO A 105 -11.38 37.17 -20.73
CA PRO A 105 -12.41 37.91 -21.43
C PRO A 105 -12.01 38.22 -22.87
N LYS A 106 -13.02 38.41 -23.72
CA LYS A 106 -12.84 38.78 -25.12
C LYS A 106 -13.34 40.21 -25.33
N ASN A 107 -12.43 41.12 -25.66
CA ASN A 107 -12.73 42.50 -26.00
C ASN A 107 -11.95 42.90 -27.28
N SER A 108 -12.56 43.66 -28.18
CA SER A 108 -11.94 44.17 -29.40
C SER A 108 -10.98 45.34 -29.17
N GLU A 109 -11.12 46.05 -28.04
CA GLU A 109 -10.36 47.27 -27.75
C GLU A 109 -9.17 47.03 -26.80
N VAL A 110 -9.24 46.00 -25.96
CA VAL A 110 -8.22 45.68 -24.95
C VAL A 110 -7.76 44.24 -25.09
N ASP A 111 -6.44 44.04 -25.12
CA ASP A 111 -5.82 42.71 -25.18
C ASP A 111 -5.79 42.05 -23.79
N TYR A 112 -6.67 41.07 -23.60
CA TYR A 112 -6.74 40.22 -22.41
C TYR A 112 -6.17 38.81 -22.65
N SER A 113 -5.24 38.65 -23.59
CA SER A 113 -4.62 37.36 -23.91
C SER A 113 -3.96 36.67 -22.72
N LEU A 114 -3.54 37.43 -21.71
CA LEU A 114 -2.93 36.94 -20.47
C LEU A 114 -3.92 36.78 -19.30
N GLY A 115 -5.21 36.96 -19.56
CA GLY A 115 -6.30 36.92 -18.59
C GLY A 115 -6.49 38.24 -17.84
N ASP A 116 -7.64 38.36 -17.20
CA ASP A 116 -8.05 39.50 -16.39
C ASP A 116 -8.86 39.05 -15.16
N SER A 117 -9.00 39.95 -14.21
CA SER A 117 -9.69 39.73 -12.95
C SER A 117 -10.96 40.56 -12.83
N ALA A 118 -11.92 40.06 -12.05
CA ALA A 118 -13.03 40.87 -11.58
C ALA A 118 -13.39 40.48 -10.15
N SER A 119 -13.93 41.45 -9.41
CA SER A 119 -14.39 41.27 -8.04
C SER A 119 -15.89 41.49 -7.94
N PHE A 120 -16.53 40.76 -7.04
CA PHE A 120 -17.96 40.81 -6.80
C PHE A 120 -18.23 40.70 -5.30
N LYS A 121 -19.44 41.09 -4.92
CA LYS A 121 -20.00 40.70 -3.63
C LYS A 121 -21.11 39.69 -3.80
N TYR A 122 -21.18 38.73 -2.89
CA TYR A 122 -22.31 37.82 -2.82
C TYR A 122 -23.59 38.56 -2.39
N GLU A 123 -24.66 38.45 -3.16
CA GLU A 123 -25.95 39.06 -2.83
C GLU A 123 -26.94 38.05 -2.23
N GLY A 124 -26.86 36.78 -2.62
CA GLY A 124 -27.75 35.72 -2.15
C GLY A 124 -28.02 34.64 -3.20
N ARG A 125 -28.89 33.70 -2.85
CA ARG A 125 -29.37 32.66 -3.78
C ARG A 125 -30.39 33.23 -4.78
N SER A 126 -30.30 32.72 -5.99
CA SER A 126 -31.29 32.81 -7.04
C SER A 126 -31.59 31.39 -7.51
N PHE A 127 -32.80 31.16 -7.99
CA PHE A 127 -33.20 29.84 -8.48
C PHE A 127 -33.60 29.94 -9.93
N LYS A 128 -33.23 28.95 -10.74
CA LYS A 128 -33.71 28.82 -12.11
C LYS A 128 -33.90 27.36 -12.46
N GLN A 129 -35.15 26.97 -12.69
CA GLN A 129 -35.53 25.57 -12.97
C GLN A 129 -34.91 24.60 -11.94
N ASP A 130 -35.08 24.93 -10.65
CA ASP A 130 -34.57 24.19 -9.48
C ASP A 130 -33.04 24.17 -9.27
N ILE A 131 -32.28 24.84 -10.13
CA ILE A 131 -30.83 24.99 -9.96
C ILE A 131 -30.52 26.21 -9.09
N ILE A 132 -29.67 25.99 -8.09
CA ILE A 132 -29.16 27.02 -7.19
C ILE A 132 -28.08 27.82 -7.91
N LEU A 133 -28.34 29.11 -8.10
CA LEU A 133 -27.41 30.10 -8.63
C LEU A 133 -27.07 31.13 -7.56
N TYR A 134 -25.84 31.63 -7.59
CA TYR A 134 -25.39 32.74 -6.77
C TYR A 134 -25.59 34.06 -7.52
N LYS A 135 -26.26 35.01 -6.87
CA LYS A 135 -26.42 36.38 -7.37
C LYS A 135 -25.22 37.22 -6.93
N LEU A 136 -24.58 37.87 -7.90
CA LEU A 136 -23.40 38.69 -7.71
C LEU A 136 -23.74 40.16 -7.92
N LYS A 137 -23.09 41.07 -7.20
CA LYS A 137 -23.22 42.53 -7.37
C LYS A 137 -21.84 43.21 -7.32
N GLN A 138 -21.82 44.51 -7.65
CA GLN A 138 -20.62 45.37 -7.58
C GLN A 138 -19.45 44.90 -8.47
N GLY A 139 -19.76 44.37 -9.64
CA GLY A 139 -18.79 44.01 -10.66
C GLY A 139 -19.49 43.73 -11.98
N GLN A 140 -18.76 43.88 -13.08
CA GLN A 140 -19.25 43.58 -14.42
C GLN A 140 -18.66 42.26 -14.89
N VAL A 141 -19.53 41.33 -15.29
CA VAL A 141 -19.10 40.12 -15.98
C VAL A 141 -19.21 40.40 -17.48
N ILE A 142 -18.07 40.45 -18.19
CA ILE A 142 -18.03 40.60 -19.64
C ILE A 142 -17.84 39.25 -20.34
N SER A 143 -18.08 39.21 -21.65
CA SER A 143 -17.93 38.01 -22.47
C SER A 143 -16.52 37.40 -22.33
N GLY A 144 -16.47 36.07 -22.18
CA GLY A 144 -15.25 35.29 -21.95
C GLY A 144 -14.94 34.98 -20.48
N PHE A 145 -15.58 35.65 -19.50
CA PHE A 145 -15.54 35.23 -18.09
C PHE A 145 -16.47 34.04 -17.77
N SER A 146 -17.32 33.63 -18.72
CA SER A 146 -18.07 32.38 -18.57
C SER A 146 -17.11 31.22 -18.35
N GLY A 147 -17.40 30.43 -17.31
CA GLY A 147 -16.58 29.30 -16.89
C GLY A 147 -15.43 29.66 -15.95
N SER A 148 -15.26 30.92 -15.56
CA SER A 148 -14.28 31.32 -14.54
C SER A 148 -14.64 30.76 -13.16
N PRO A 149 -13.65 30.29 -12.37
CA PRO A 149 -13.88 29.89 -10.99
C PRO A 149 -14.18 31.13 -10.12
N LEU A 150 -15.16 30.99 -9.21
CA LEU A 150 -15.56 32.02 -8.25
C LEU A 150 -14.96 31.73 -6.88
N LEU A 151 -13.85 32.40 -6.57
CA LEU A 151 -13.10 32.29 -5.33
C LEU A 151 -13.77 33.12 -4.22
N ASN A 152 -14.02 32.52 -3.07
CA ASN A 152 -14.34 33.27 -1.86
C ASN A 152 -13.04 33.68 -1.17
N LEU A 153 -12.79 34.99 -1.06
CA LEU A 153 -11.54 35.51 -0.51
C LEU A 153 -11.37 35.21 0.99
N LEU A 154 -12.48 34.99 1.71
CA LEU A 154 -12.46 34.63 3.13
C LEU A 154 -12.00 33.19 3.34
N THR A 155 -12.52 32.23 2.55
CA THR A 155 -12.18 30.81 2.70
C THR A 155 -10.95 30.40 1.89
N GLY A 156 -10.60 31.17 0.86
CA GLY A 156 -9.56 30.82 -0.11
C GLY A 156 -9.96 29.70 -1.06
N LYS A 157 -11.25 29.35 -1.11
CA LYS A 157 -11.78 28.22 -1.90
C LYS A 157 -12.79 28.67 -2.95
N VAL A 158 -12.96 27.86 -3.98
CA VAL A 158 -13.89 28.12 -5.07
C VAL A 158 -15.29 27.66 -4.68
N CYS A 159 -16.19 28.62 -4.57
CA CYS A 159 -17.58 28.41 -4.15
C CYS A 159 -18.56 28.27 -5.33
N GLY A 160 -18.10 28.49 -6.57
CA GLY A 160 -18.92 28.33 -7.76
C GLY A 160 -18.18 28.62 -9.06
N ILE A 161 -18.93 28.65 -10.16
CA ILE A 161 -18.44 28.93 -11.51
C ILE A 161 -19.31 29.99 -12.17
N VAL A 162 -18.69 31.02 -12.74
CA VAL A 162 -19.39 32.15 -13.33
C VAL A 162 -20.18 31.73 -14.56
N HIS A 163 -21.45 32.13 -14.57
CA HIS A 163 -22.44 31.88 -15.61
C HIS A 163 -23.04 33.23 -16.04
N LEU A 164 -22.91 33.59 -17.32
CA LEU A 164 -23.59 34.74 -17.90
C LEU A 164 -24.95 34.33 -18.48
N SER A 165 -26.04 34.88 -17.95
CA SER A 165 -27.35 34.80 -18.60
C SER A 165 -27.60 36.02 -19.49
N ARG A 166 -28.17 35.81 -20.68
CA ARG A 166 -28.41 36.79 -21.76
C ARG A 166 -29.41 37.94 -21.45
N ASP A 167 -29.55 38.38 -20.20
CA ASP A 167 -30.31 39.60 -19.90
C ASP A 167 -29.39 40.83 -20.02
N GLU A 168 -29.09 41.21 -21.27
CA GLU A 168 -28.18 42.30 -21.67
C GLU A 168 -28.69 43.72 -21.31
N GLY A 169 -29.79 43.83 -20.56
CA GLY A 169 -30.49 45.10 -20.32
C GLY A 169 -30.31 45.75 -18.96
N ASN A 170 -29.53 45.18 -18.03
CA ASN A 170 -29.34 45.77 -16.68
C ASN A 170 -27.89 45.70 -16.20
N ASP A 171 -27.35 46.83 -15.77
CA ASP A 171 -26.00 47.05 -15.21
C ASP A 171 -25.73 46.35 -13.85
N LEU A 172 -26.45 45.28 -13.50
CA LEU A 172 -26.47 44.73 -12.15
C LEU A 172 -26.19 43.21 -12.10
N GLY A 173 -24.93 42.86 -12.41
CA GLY A 173 -24.23 41.72 -11.84
C GLY A 173 -24.44 40.34 -12.49
N GLY A 174 -23.45 39.45 -12.29
CA GLY A 174 -23.43 38.09 -12.85
C GLY A 174 -24.25 37.06 -12.07
N ARG A 175 -24.30 35.84 -12.61
CA ARG A 175 -24.71 34.64 -11.87
C ARG A 175 -23.55 33.66 -11.80
N ALA A 176 -23.59 32.76 -10.84
CA ALA A 176 -22.67 31.63 -10.79
C ALA A 176 -23.41 30.36 -10.38
N VAL A 177 -23.03 29.23 -10.96
CA VAL A 177 -23.50 27.92 -10.51
C VAL A 177 -22.73 27.55 -9.24
N SER A 178 -23.43 27.14 -8.19
CA SER A 178 -22.82 26.81 -6.90
C SER A 178 -21.89 25.59 -7.00
N ALA A 179 -20.80 25.57 -6.24
CA ALA A 179 -19.95 24.39 -6.06
C ALA A 179 -20.72 23.20 -5.47
N GLN A 180 -21.79 23.45 -4.70
CA GLN A 180 -22.70 22.39 -4.25
C GLN A 180 -23.32 21.63 -5.44
N VAL A 181 -23.73 22.37 -6.47
CA VAL A 181 -24.30 21.77 -7.69
C VAL A 181 -23.22 21.03 -8.47
N ILE A 182 -21.99 21.55 -8.52
CA ILE A 182 -20.85 20.88 -9.15
C ILE A 182 -20.57 19.53 -8.45
N VAL A 183 -20.54 19.51 -7.12
CA VAL A 183 -20.30 18.30 -6.31
C VAL A 183 -21.41 17.27 -6.51
N GLN A 184 -22.67 17.71 -6.61
CA GLN A 184 -23.81 16.83 -6.88
C GLN A 184 -23.79 16.26 -8.30
N GLN A 185 -23.40 17.07 -9.29
CA GLN A 185 -23.40 16.68 -10.69
C GLN A 185 -22.21 15.77 -11.05
N PHE A 186 -21.05 16.00 -10.43
CA PHE A 186 -19.80 15.30 -10.72
C PHE A 186 -19.16 14.74 -9.42
N PRO A 187 -19.81 13.78 -8.74
CA PRO A 187 -19.32 13.24 -7.47
C PRO A 187 -17.92 12.60 -7.57
N GLU A 188 -17.59 12.00 -8.72
CA GLU A 188 -16.26 11.45 -9.00
C GLU A 188 -15.18 12.53 -9.02
N ILE A 189 -15.50 13.71 -9.55
CA ILE A 189 -14.57 14.85 -9.61
C ILE A 189 -14.43 15.50 -8.24
N ALA A 190 -15.51 15.60 -7.48
CA ALA A 190 -15.46 16.08 -6.10
C ALA A 190 -14.54 15.21 -5.23
N LEU A 191 -14.59 13.89 -5.40
CA LEU A 191 -13.69 12.97 -4.70
C LEU A 191 -12.22 13.20 -5.06
N LEU A 192 -11.92 13.33 -6.36
CA LEU A 192 -10.55 13.62 -6.83
C LEU A 192 -10.05 14.99 -6.33
N ASN A 193 -10.92 16.00 -6.28
CA ASN A 193 -10.62 17.31 -5.73
C ASN A 193 -10.23 17.23 -4.25
N GLN A 194 -11.05 16.55 -3.44
CA GLN A 194 -10.78 16.36 -2.02
C GLN A 194 -9.46 15.62 -1.80
N GLN A 195 -9.19 14.57 -2.56
CA GLN A 195 -7.93 13.82 -2.47
C GLN A 195 -6.71 14.68 -2.79
N PHE A 196 -6.80 15.56 -3.79
CA PHE A 196 -5.71 16.46 -4.14
C PHE A 196 -5.35 17.44 -3.02
N HIS A 197 -6.36 17.90 -2.28
CA HIS A 197 -6.23 18.90 -1.20
C HIS A 197 -6.06 18.30 0.20
N GLN A 198 -6.09 16.97 0.34
CA GLN A 198 -5.75 16.35 1.62
C GLN A 198 -4.33 16.78 2.04
N PRO A 199 -4.15 17.27 3.28
CA PRO A 199 -2.84 17.70 3.75
C PRO A 199 -1.86 16.53 3.63
N LYS A 200 -0.65 16.81 3.10
CA LYS A 200 0.44 15.84 3.14
C LYS A 200 0.58 15.35 4.59
N PRO A 201 0.61 14.04 4.82
CA PRO A 201 0.97 13.54 6.13
C PRO A 201 2.30 14.17 6.56
N LYS A 202 2.28 14.89 7.69
CA LYS A 202 3.48 15.52 8.24
C LYS A 202 4.25 14.47 9.03
N GLY A 203 5.55 14.33 8.74
CA GLY A 203 6.45 13.45 9.48
C GLY A 203 7.30 12.55 8.58
N ASP A 204 8.10 11.70 9.20
CA ASP A 204 8.86 10.66 8.52
C ASP A 204 7.90 9.58 7.98
N ASN A 205 8.30 8.93 6.88
CA ASN A 205 7.53 7.83 6.31
C ASN A 205 7.39 6.70 7.36
N PRO A 206 6.17 6.34 7.80
CA PRO A 206 5.98 5.33 8.84
C PRO A 206 6.10 3.89 8.32
N PHE A 207 6.26 3.72 7.00
CA PHE A 207 6.30 2.43 6.34
C PHE A 207 7.73 1.95 6.12
N GLU A 208 8.02 0.75 6.62
CA GLU A 208 9.33 0.12 6.52
C GLU A 208 9.17 -1.25 5.85
N TYR A 209 9.87 -1.46 4.74
CA TYR A 209 9.88 -2.74 4.04
C TYR A 209 11.32 -3.15 3.71
N GLY A 210 11.56 -4.46 3.71
CA GLY A 210 12.87 -5.06 3.38
C GLY A 210 13.64 -5.58 4.59
N SER A 211 13.56 -4.91 5.73
CA SER A 211 14.16 -5.37 6.99
C SER A 211 13.13 -6.02 7.92
N PRO A 212 13.53 -6.97 8.78
CA PRO A 212 12.66 -7.48 9.83
C PRO A 212 12.23 -6.35 10.78
N VAL A 213 10.96 -6.36 11.18
CA VAL A 213 10.39 -5.34 12.08
C VAL A 213 10.70 -5.67 13.54
N SER A 214 10.75 -4.64 14.39
CA SER A 214 10.84 -4.85 15.85
C SER A 214 9.52 -5.40 16.42
N PRO A 215 9.53 -6.01 17.61
CA PRO A 215 8.31 -6.55 18.21
C PRO A 215 7.21 -5.51 18.46
N GLN A 216 7.56 -4.25 18.70
CA GLN A 216 6.59 -3.14 18.88
C GLN A 216 5.91 -2.76 17.56
N ARG A 217 6.50 -3.15 16.43
CA ARG A 217 6.00 -2.92 15.07
C ARG A 217 5.59 -4.23 14.39
N PHE A 218 5.41 -5.30 15.17
CA PHE A 218 4.89 -6.58 14.68
C PHE A 218 3.36 -6.58 14.76
N TYR A 219 2.69 -6.93 13.65
CA TYR A 219 1.24 -6.82 13.50
C TYR A 219 0.63 -8.17 13.12
N GLY A 220 -0.57 -8.42 13.64
CA GLY A 220 -1.36 -9.61 13.29
C GLY A 220 -0.75 -10.91 13.78
N ARG A 221 -0.93 -11.98 12.99
CA ARG A 221 -0.44 -13.33 13.26
C ARG A 221 -1.00 -13.95 14.54
N ARG A 222 -2.24 -13.59 14.92
CA ARG A 222 -2.82 -14.01 16.21
C ARG A 222 -2.91 -15.53 16.30
N ARG A 223 -3.31 -16.17 15.20
CA ARG A 223 -3.41 -17.63 15.13
C ARG A 223 -2.03 -18.28 15.22
N GLU A 224 -1.06 -17.81 14.45
CA GLU A 224 0.28 -18.40 14.41
C GLU A 224 1.03 -18.20 15.74
N ILE A 225 0.89 -17.03 16.38
CA ILE A 225 1.41 -16.78 17.73
C ILE A 225 0.81 -17.76 18.73
N LEU A 226 -0.52 -17.95 18.69
CA LEU A 226 -1.22 -18.87 19.60
C LEU A 226 -0.81 -20.33 19.37
N GLU A 227 -0.67 -20.75 18.10
CA GLU A 227 -0.17 -22.07 17.74
C GLU A 227 1.22 -22.30 18.30
N ILE A 228 2.16 -21.36 18.07
CA ILE A 228 3.53 -21.47 18.57
C ILE A 228 3.55 -21.52 20.10
N LYS A 229 2.79 -20.63 20.76
CA LYS A 229 2.63 -20.61 22.22
C LYS A 229 2.18 -21.97 22.77
N ASN A 230 1.15 -22.55 22.16
CA ASN A 230 0.61 -23.85 22.57
C ASN A 230 1.55 -25.04 22.26
N ARG A 231 2.68 -24.80 21.58
CA ARG A 231 3.72 -25.81 21.31
C ARG A 231 4.93 -25.61 22.21
N ILE A 232 5.58 -24.44 22.14
CA ILE A 232 6.82 -24.19 22.89
C ILE A 232 6.56 -23.94 24.38
N GLY A 233 5.37 -23.41 24.72
CA GLY A 233 4.94 -23.14 26.08
C GLY A 233 4.15 -24.26 26.76
N ALA A 234 3.84 -25.35 26.03
CA ALA A 234 3.10 -26.48 26.58
C ALA A 234 3.85 -27.16 27.75
N ILE A 235 3.15 -27.97 28.55
CA ILE A 235 3.76 -28.74 29.65
C ILE A 235 4.97 -29.52 29.12
N SER A 236 4.75 -30.33 28.08
CA SER A 236 5.80 -30.92 27.26
C SER A 236 6.01 -30.07 26.01
N PRO A 237 7.16 -29.38 25.86
CA PRO A 237 7.37 -28.51 24.71
C PRO A 237 7.50 -29.32 23.41
N GLN A 238 7.10 -28.70 22.31
CA GLN A 238 7.15 -29.30 20.98
C GLN A 238 7.90 -28.40 20.01
N CYS A 239 8.67 -29.02 19.12
CA CYS A 239 9.41 -28.28 18.10
C CYS A 239 8.46 -27.76 17.00
N VAL A 240 8.79 -26.58 16.47
CA VAL A 240 7.97 -25.89 15.46
C VAL A 240 8.82 -25.57 14.22
N ASN A 241 8.31 -25.92 13.06
CA ASN A 241 8.81 -25.45 11.77
C ASN A 241 7.94 -24.28 11.30
N LEU A 242 8.52 -23.09 11.30
CA LEU A 242 7.91 -21.85 10.84
C LEU A 242 8.15 -21.69 9.33
N VAL A 243 7.13 -22.02 8.54
CA VAL A 243 7.23 -22.06 7.09
C VAL A 243 6.64 -20.80 6.47
N GLY A 244 7.31 -20.20 5.50
CA GLY A 244 6.75 -19.06 4.78
C GLY A 244 7.64 -18.55 3.68
N LEU A 245 7.04 -17.89 2.69
CA LEU A 245 7.79 -17.30 1.58
C LEU A 245 8.74 -16.20 2.09
N ARG A 246 9.67 -15.80 1.22
CA ARG A 246 10.56 -14.68 1.51
C ARG A 246 9.73 -13.43 1.84
N ARG A 247 10.12 -12.72 2.89
CA ARG A 247 9.48 -11.46 3.34
C ARG A 247 8.05 -11.61 3.88
N ASN A 248 7.60 -12.82 4.21
CA ASN A 248 6.34 -13.04 4.96
C ASN A 248 6.44 -12.78 6.48
N GLY A 249 7.64 -12.42 6.97
CA GLY A 249 7.86 -12.02 8.36
C GLY A 249 8.35 -13.13 9.30
N LYS A 250 8.99 -14.19 8.78
CA LYS A 250 9.57 -15.28 9.60
C LYS A 250 10.57 -14.77 10.64
N THR A 251 11.62 -14.08 10.20
CA THR A 251 12.62 -13.44 11.08
C THR A 251 11.98 -12.47 12.06
N SER A 252 11.00 -11.68 11.62
CA SER A 252 10.27 -10.76 12.50
C SER A 252 9.53 -11.50 13.62
N LEU A 253 8.91 -12.65 13.31
CA LEU A 253 8.23 -13.47 14.31
C LEU A 253 9.21 -14.18 15.25
N LEU A 254 10.36 -14.65 14.77
CA LEU A 254 11.40 -15.21 15.65
C LEU A 254 11.94 -14.15 16.62
N ARG A 255 12.17 -12.91 16.15
CA ARG A 255 12.54 -11.78 17.01
C ARG A 255 11.43 -11.46 18.02
N TYR A 256 10.17 -11.49 17.59
CA TYR A 256 9.01 -11.34 18.48
C TYR A 256 9.02 -12.39 19.59
N ILE A 257 9.17 -13.67 19.26
CA ILE A 257 9.25 -14.76 20.25
C ILE A 257 10.39 -14.52 21.24
N LYS A 258 11.59 -14.14 20.75
CA LYS A 258 12.76 -13.89 21.58
C LYS A 258 12.54 -12.76 22.59
N GLU A 259 12.02 -11.62 22.14
CA GLU A 259 11.85 -10.42 22.97
C GLU A 259 10.57 -10.44 23.81
N ARG A 260 9.56 -11.22 23.41
CA ARG A 260 8.26 -11.36 24.09
C ARG A 260 8.03 -12.76 24.63
N ILE A 261 9.10 -13.44 25.06
CA ILE A 261 9.01 -14.85 25.47
C ILE A 261 8.00 -15.10 26.61
N SER A 262 7.75 -14.12 27.46
CA SER A 262 6.74 -14.18 28.52
C SER A 262 5.29 -14.33 28.01
N GLU A 263 5.03 -14.01 26.74
CA GLU A 263 3.75 -14.27 26.10
C GLU A 263 3.58 -15.74 25.70
N PHE A 264 4.69 -16.44 25.49
CA PHE A 264 4.75 -17.83 25.03
C PHE A 264 4.99 -18.82 26.17
N CYS A 265 5.77 -18.45 27.19
CA CYS A 265 6.10 -19.29 28.33
C CYS A 265 5.82 -18.55 29.64
N SER A 266 5.35 -19.28 30.64
CA SER A 266 5.25 -18.76 32.02
C SER A 266 6.62 -18.50 32.62
N SER A 267 6.69 -17.60 33.60
CA SER A 267 7.94 -17.31 34.33
C SER A 267 8.47 -18.53 35.09
N GLU A 268 7.59 -19.43 35.54
CA GLU A 268 7.94 -20.69 36.22
C GLU A 268 8.75 -21.63 35.33
N GLN A 269 8.54 -21.58 34.01
CA GLN A 269 9.28 -22.38 33.03
C GLN A 269 10.69 -21.86 32.75
N LYS A 270 11.09 -20.71 33.33
CA LYS A 270 12.41 -20.06 33.16
C LYS A 270 12.98 -20.19 31.73
N PRO A 271 12.31 -19.61 30.71
CA PRO A 271 12.71 -19.82 29.33
C PRO A 271 14.08 -19.18 29.02
N LEU A 272 14.99 -19.94 28.42
CA LEU A 272 16.26 -19.49 27.88
C LEU A 272 16.21 -19.53 26.36
N VAL A 273 16.16 -18.34 25.72
CA VAL A 273 15.99 -18.24 24.26
C VAL A 273 17.30 -17.92 23.56
N VAL A 274 17.86 -18.90 22.85
CA VAL A 274 19.04 -18.73 22.01
C VAL A 274 18.61 -18.56 20.56
N PHE A 275 19.09 -17.51 19.89
CA PHE A 275 18.78 -17.21 18.49
C PHE A 275 20.03 -17.34 17.63
N LEU A 276 19.96 -18.16 16.58
CA LEU A 276 21.03 -18.43 15.63
C LEU A 276 20.53 -18.09 14.21
N ASP A 277 21.24 -17.18 13.54
CA ASP A 277 20.99 -16.80 12.15
C ASP A 277 21.89 -17.62 11.23
N LEU A 278 21.31 -18.64 10.57
CA LEU A 278 22.07 -19.61 9.80
C LEU A 278 22.68 -19.03 8.52
N THR A 279 22.38 -17.78 8.15
CA THR A 279 23.14 -17.08 7.09
C THR A 279 24.59 -16.81 7.50
N ASN A 280 24.88 -16.81 8.80
CA ASN A 280 26.24 -16.69 9.31
C ASN A 280 27.04 -17.97 9.02
N GLY A 281 28.16 -17.80 8.33
CA GLY A 281 29.07 -18.89 7.95
C GLY A 281 29.51 -19.78 9.11
N ASN A 282 29.58 -19.25 10.33
CA ASN A 282 29.95 -19.99 11.53
C ASN A 282 28.92 -21.04 11.95
N PHE A 283 27.70 -21.01 11.42
CA PHE A 283 26.63 -21.97 11.75
C PHE A 283 26.33 -22.94 10.61
N HIS A 284 27.20 -23.02 9.59
CA HIS A 284 27.04 -23.99 8.50
C HIS A 284 27.54 -25.40 8.84
N THR A 285 28.07 -25.62 10.05
CA THR A 285 28.47 -26.95 10.54
C THR A 285 27.85 -27.24 11.91
N PRO A 286 27.64 -28.53 12.26
CA PRO A 286 27.21 -28.96 13.58
C PRO A 286 27.99 -28.33 14.74
N GLU A 287 29.32 -28.35 14.66
CA GLU A 287 30.22 -27.85 15.72
C GLU A 287 30.05 -26.34 15.92
N GLY A 288 29.88 -25.62 14.80
CA GLY A 288 29.62 -24.19 14.81
C GLY A 288 28.30 -23.83 15.50
N ILE A 289 27.27 -24.66 15.33
CA ILE A 289 25.97 -24.47 15.99
C ILE A 289 26.04 -24.82 17.47
N ILE A 290 26.72 -25.91 17.84
CA ILE A 290 26.97 -26.26 19.25
C ILE A 290 27.73 -25.13 19.95
N GLU A 291 28.78 -24.59 19.33
CA GLU A 291 29.52 -23.44 19.88
C GLU A 291 28.63 -22.18 19.99
N GLY A 292 27.77 -21.94 18.98
CA GLY A 292 26.78 -20.88 19.00
C GLY A 292 25.80 -21.03 20.17
N LEU A 293 25.33 -22.25 20.41
CA LEU A 293 24.43 -22.59 21.52
C LEU A 293 25.12 -22.39 22.87
N ARG A 294 26.33 -22.94 23.04
CA ARG A 294 27.15 -22.82 24.25
C ARG A 294 27.39 -21.35 24.63
N ARG A 295 27.75 -20.51 23.65
CA ARG A 295 27.91 -19.05 23.84
C ARG A 295 26.59 -18.35 24.11
N GLY A 296 25.51 -18.78 23.48
CA GLY A 296 24.15 -18.26 23.71
C GLY A 296 23.70 -18.48 25.14
N ILE A 297 23.85 -19.69 25.65
CA ILE A 297 23.54 -20.07 27.04
C ILE A 297 24.38 -19.27 28.02
N TYR A 298 25.70 -19.14 27.79
CA TYR A 298 26.57 -18.33 28.64
C TYR A 298 26.13 -16.87 28.73
N LYS A 299 25.73 -16.24 27.61
CA LYS A 299 25.24 -14.86 27.61
C LYS A 299 23.97 -14.67 28.46
N LEU A 300 23.16 -15.71 28.60
CA LEU A 300 21.89 -15.66 29.33
C LEU A 300 22.03 -16.06 30.80
N THR A 301 22.97 -16.95 31.12
CA THR A 301 23.10 -17.56 32.46
C THR A 301 24.37 -17.17 33.20
N GLY A 302 25.37 -16.61 32.51
CA GLY A 302 26.70 -16.31 33.04
C GLY A 302 27.64 -17.52 33.15
N ASN A 303 27.16 -18.73 32.83
CA ASN A 303 27.93 -19.97 32.94
C ASN A 303 27.91 -20.75 31.63
N PHE A 304 29.04 -21.36 31.29
CA PHE A 304 29.07 -22.29 30.17
C PHE A 304 28.48 -23.64 30.61
N PRO A 305 27.60 -24.25 29.81
CA PRO A 305 26.99 -25.53 30.16
C PRO A 305 27.98 -26.71 30.04
N TRP A 306 29.02 -26.57 29.21
CA TRP A 306 30.15 -27.51 29.05
C TRP A 306 31.39 -26.74 28.56
N SER A 307 32.58 -27.37 28.55
CA SER A 307 33.81 -26.74 28.07
C SER A 307 33.80 -26.56 26.54
N LYS A 308 34.72 -25.80 25.97
CA LYS A 308 34.75 -25.64 24.50
C LYS A 308 35.27 -26.90 23.82
N GLU A 309 36.19 -27.58 24.48
CA GLU A 309 36.85 -28.81 24.05
C GLU A 309 35.82 -29.96 23.94
N ASP A 310 34.74 -29.90 24.71
CA ASP A 310 33.67 -30.90 24.73
C ASP A 310 32.56 -30.67 23.69
N ASN A 311 32.69 -29.70 22.79
CA ASN A 311 31.64 -29.40 21.80
C ASN A 311 31.32 -30.59 20.86
N GLU A 312 32.28 -31.48 20.64
CA GLU A 312 32.12 -32.69 19.82
C GLU A 312 31.75 -33.92 20.65
N ASP A 313 31.77 -33.81 21.98
CA ASP A 313 31.36 -34.88 22.89
C ASP A 313 29.84 -34.80 23.13
N GLY A 314 29.11 -35.66 22.43
CA GLY A 314 27.65 -35.74 22.52
C GLY A 314 27.13 -35.99 23.94
N PHE A 315 27.89 -36.68 24.80
CA PHE A 315 27.53 -36.94 26.20
C PHE A 315 27.73 -35.70 27.07
N ALA A 316 28.86 -35.00 26.93
CA ALA A 316 29.11 -33.77 27.67
C ALA A 316 28.09 -32.67 27.32
N VAL A 317 27.69 -32.57 26.04
CA VAL A 317 26.61 -31.68 25.61
C VAL A 317 25.28 -32.09 26.26
N GLU A 318 24.96 -33.38 26.29
CA GLU A 318 23.75 -33.90 26.91
C GLU A 318 23.70 -33.61 28.42
N ASP A 319 24.78 -33.89 29.14
CA ASP A 319 24.92 -33.62 30.57
C ASP A 319 24.75 -32.13 30.90
N GLY A 320 25.35 -31.25 30.09
CA GLY A 320 25.20 -29.81 30.27
C GLY A 320 23.80 -29.29 29.97
N LEU A 321 23.09 -29.90 29.00
CA LEU A 321 21.68 -29.60 28.76
C LEU A 321 20.78 -30.14 29.89
N GLN A 322 21.03 -31.36 30.37
CA GLN A 322 20.31 -31.95 31.49
C GLN A 322 20.48 -31.11 32.75
N PHE A 323 21.69 -30.60 33.01
CA PHE A 323 21.94 -29.68 34.11
C PHE A 323 21.05 -28.43 34.04
N LEU A 324 20.84 -27.85 32.85
CA LEU A 324 19.91 -26.72 32.69
C LEU A 324 18.48 -27.11 33.04
N VAL A 325 18.02 -28.28 32.57
CA VAL A 325 16.69 -28.81 32.89
C VAL A 325 16.52 -29.02 34.39
N ASP A 326 17.53 -29.57 35.08
CA ASP A 326 17.51 -29.81 36.52
C ASP A 326 17.43 -28.51 37.33
N GLN A 327 17.97 -27.40 36.80
CA GLN A 327 17.81 -26.06 37.37
C GLN A 327 16.43 -25.41 37.06
N GLY A 328 15.59 -26.14 36.30
CA GLY A 328 14.26 -25.73 35.88
C GLY A 328 14.24 -24.81 34.65
N TYR A 329 15.35 -24.69 33.92
CA TYR A 329 15.37 -23.90 32.69
C TYR A 329 14.71 -24.63 31.54
N ARG A 330 14.00 -23.87 30.70
CA ARG A 330 13.49 -24.35 29.41
C ARG A 330 14.30 -23.74 28.27
N LEU A 331 15.16 -24.53 27.64
CA LEU A 331 15.96 -24.08 26.51
C LEU A 331 15.14 -24.06 25.21
N ILE A 332 15.06 -22.90 24.58
CA ILE A 332 14.39 -22.67 23.30
C ILE A 332 15.41 -22.13 22.30
N ILE A 333 15.56 -22.82 21.18
CA ILE A 333 16.53 -22.52 20.14
C ILE A 333 15.78 -22.05 18.91
N LEU A 334 16.01 -20.80 18.52
CA LEU A 334 15.45 -20.20 17.32
C LEU A 334 16.49 -20.27 16.21
N LEU A 335 16.19 -21.01 15.15
CA LEU A 335 17.04 -21.17 13.97
C LEU A 335 16.40 -20.42 12.80
N ASP A 336 17.05 -19.38 12.29
CA ASP A 336 16.54 -18.59 11.16
C ASP A 336 17.27 -18.93 9.86
N GLU A 337 16.60 -18.74 8.72
CA GLU A 337 17.13 -18.93 7.37
C GLU A 337 17.79 -20.31 7.14
N PHE A 338 17.05 -21.40 7.44
CA PHE A 338 17.51 -22.78 7.22
C PHE A 338 17.95 -23.05 5.76
N GLU A 339 17.50 -22.25 4.81
CA GLU A 339 17.96 -22.23 3.42
C GLU A 339 19.49 -22.13 3.28
N ALA A 340 20.17 -21.46 4.22
CA ALA A 340 21.63 -21.34 4.19
C ALA A 340 22.36 -22.70 4.31
N ILE A 341 21.74 -23.65 5.01
CA ILE A 341 22.19 -25.04 5.11
C ILE A 341 21.65 -25.83 3.92
N ALA A 342 20.33 -25.77 3.69
CA ALA A 342 19.66 -26.58 2.68
C ALA A 342 20.07 -26.25 1.23
N SER A 343 20.66 -25.08 0.99
CA SER A 343 21.14 -24.68 -0.34
C SER A 343 22.33 -25.51 -0.86
N LYS A 344 23.00 -26.28 0.00
CA LYS A 344 24.08 -27.18 -0.43
C LYS A 344 23.87 -28.59 0.11
N LYS A 345 23.98 -29.57 -0.80
CA LYS A 345 23.75 -30.98 -0.51
C LYS A 345 24.67 -31.53 0.58
N ASP A 346 25.96 -31.24 0.51
CA ASP A 346 26.99 -31.65 1.49
C ASP A 346 26.67 -31.13 2.90
N ARG A 347 26.23 -29.87 3.01
CA ARG A 347 25.83 -29.29 4.30
C ARG A 347 24.60 -29.97 4.85
N LEU A 348 23.58 -30.19 4.01
CA LEU A 348 22.33 -30.80 4.44
C LEU A 348 22.50 -32.28 4.82
N GLU A 349 23.39 -33.01 4.14
CA GLU A 349 23.80 -34.38 4.52
C GLU A 349 24.51 -34.41 5.87
N LEU A 350 25.50 -33.55 6.09
CA LEU A 350 26.18 -33.41 7.40
C LEU A 350 25.18 -33.10 8.52
N PHE A 351 24.16 -32.30 8.21
CA PHE A 351 23.12 -31.92 9.14
C PHE A 351 22.13 -33.04 9.48
N GLN A 352 22.02 -34.06 8.63
CA GLN A 352 21.08 -35.15 8.86
C GLN A 352 21.53 -36.02 10.02
N ASP A 353 22.79 -36.46 10.01
CA ASP A 353 23.34 -37.33 11.06
C ASP A 353 23.36 -36.61 12.42
N TRP A 354 23.77 -35.34 12.42
CA TRP A 354 23.69 -34.48 13.60
C TRP A 354 22.25 -34.20 14.04
N GLY A 355 21.33 -34.08 13.08
CA GLY A 355 19.91 -33.90 13.34
C GLY A 355 19.31 -35.03 14.15
N GLU A 356 19.74 -36.28 13.97
CA GLU A 356 19.26 -37.40 14.79
C GLU A 356 19.63 -37.28 16.27
N ASP A 357 20.83 -36.79 16.56
CA ASP A 357 21.25 -36.51 17.94
C ASP A 357 20.36 -35.43 18.57
N TRP A 358 20.16 -34.31 17.86
CA TRP A 358 19.30 -33.22 18.33
C TRP A 358 17.84 -33.62 18.45
N ARG A 359 17.39 -34.54 17.59
CA ARG A 359 16.06 -35.14 17.67
C ARG A 359 15.89 -35.94 18.95
N SER A 360 16.89 -36.75 19.29
CA SER A 360 16.92 -37.51 20.54
C SER A 360 16.85 -36.57 21.75
N LYS A 361 17.71 -35.55 21.79
CA LYS A 361 17.76 -34.53 22.85
C LYS A 361 16.45 -33.74 22.99
N ALA A 362 15.82 -33.36 21.87
CA ALA A 362 14.52 -32.71 21.88
C ALA A 362 13.40 -33.62 22.42
N SER A 363 13.42 -34.90 22.02
CA SER A 363 12.44 -35.90 22.48
C SER A 363 12.60 -36.23 23.96
N ALA A 364 13.81 -36.15 24.49
CA ALA A 364 14.12 -36.25 25.92
C ALA A 364 13.73 -34.99 26.72
N GLY A 365 13.29 -33.91 26.04
CA GLY A 365 12.88 -32.66 26.69
C GLY A 365 14.02 -31.73 27.08
N LEU A 366 15.24 -31.99 26.58
CA LEU A 366 16.44 -31.19 26.89
C LEU A 366 16.46 -29.83 26.18
N LEU A 367 15.84 -29.76 25.00
CA LEU A 367 15.77 -28.56 24.20
C LEU A 367 14.48 -28.52 23.38
N THR A 368 14.13 -27.33 22.88
CA THR A 368 13.02 -27.14 21.94
C THR A 368 13.45 -26.20 20.84
N MET A 369 13.05 -26.48 19.60
CA MET A 369 13.45 -25.70 18.45
C MET A 369 12.28 -25.01 17.78
N VAL A 370 12.51 -23.78 17.32
CA VAL A 370 11.69 -23.11 16.30
C VAL A 370 12.58 -22.84 15.10
N ILE A 371 12.36 -23.55 14.01
CA ILE A 371 13.16 -23.43 12.78
C ILE A 371 12.36 -22.67 11.74
N ALA A 372 12.89 -21.57 11.21
CA ALA A 372 12.30 -20.87 10.08
C ALA A 372 12.86 -21.39 8.77
N SER A 373 11.95 -21.71 7.86
CA SER A 373 12.24 -22.21 6.53
C SER A 373 11.23 -21.68 5.52
N LYS A 374 11.58 -21.77 4.25
CA LYS A 374 10.74 -21.39 3.11
C LYS A 374 9.79 -22.51 2.73
N ARG A 375 10.24 -23.76 2.86
CA ARG A 375 9.48 -24.98 2.58
C ARG A 375 9.43 -25.84 3.83
N PRO A 376 8.38 -26.64 4.04
CA PRO A 376 8.34 -27.63 5.12
C PRO A 376 9.61 -28.50 5.13
N LEU A 377 10.18 -28.76 6.32
CA LEU A 377 11.45 -29.47 6.43
C LEU A 377 11.41 -30.86 5.78
N ASN A 378 10.29 -31.57 5.87
CA ASN A 378 10.09 -32.85 5.19
C ASN A 378 10.29 -32.73 3.67
N GLU A 379 9.73 -31.69 3.03
CA GLU A 379 9.93 -31.43 1.59
C GLU A 379 11.39 -31.06 1.28
N VAL A 380 12.08 -30.37 2.20
CA VAL A 380 13.50 -30.02 2.02
C VAL A 380 14.36 -31.28 2.01
N TYR A 381 14.15 -32.20 2.96
CA TYR A 381 14.92 -33.45 3.03
C TYR A 381 14.54 -34.47 1.94
N GLU A 382 13.30 -34.44 1.43
CA GLU A 382 12.89 -35.25 0.27
C GLU A 382 13.78 -34.98 -0.96
N THR A 383 14.34 -33.78 -1.11
CA THR A 383 15.27 -33.46 -2.22
C THR A 383 16.56 -34.28 -2.19
N LEU A 384 16.91 -34.84 -1.04
CA LEU A 384 18.04 -35.75 -0.88
C LEU A 384 17.65 -37.22 -1.07
N SER A 385 16.38 -37.53 -1.36
CA SER A 385 15.81 -38.89 -1.26
C SER A 385 15.95 -39.50 0.14
N LEU A 386 15.99 -38.65 1.17
CA LEU A 386 16.16 -39.06 2.56
C LEU A 386 14.84 -38.82 3.30
N GLY A 387 14.28 -39.87 3.89
CA GLY A 387 13.22 -39.71 4.90
C GLY A 387 13.87 -39.24 6.19
N SER A 388 13.89 -37.94 6.46
CA SER A 388 14.61 -37.36 7.61
C SER A 388 13.81 -37.51 8.90
N PRO A 389 14.27 -38.32 9.87
CA PRO A 389 13.59 -38.42 11.16
C PRO A 389 13.67 -37.11 11.94
N PHE A 390 14.73 -36.31 11.78
CA PHE A 390 14.83 -34.94 12.31
C PHE A 390 13.63 -34.07 11.92
N ALA A 391 13.17 -34.09 10.67
CA ALA A 391 12.01 -33.30 10.25
C ALA A 391 10.69 -33.72 10.94
N ASN A 392 10.59 -34.97 11.41
CA ASN A 392 9.34 -35.54 11.94
C ASN A 392 8.94 -35.04 13.34
N ILE A 393 9.85 -34.42 14.10
CA ILE A 393 9.51 -33.86 15.42
C ILE A 393 8.87 -32.47 15.34
N PHE A 394 8.84 -31.87 14.15
CA PHE A 394 8.37 -30.51 13.95
C PHE A 394 6.90 -30.46 13.56
N SER A 395 6.11 -29.74 14.35
CA SER A 395 4.81 -29.26 13.88
C SER A 395 5.00 -28.07 12.94
N THR A 396 4.24 -28.00 11.85
CA THR A 396 4.39 -26.92 10.86
C THR A 396 3.38 -25.80 11.09
N THR A 397 3.86 -24.57 11.21
CA THR A 397 3.06 -23.33 11.23
C THR A 397 3.41 -22.50 9.99
N ILE A 398 2.40 -22.13 9.18
CA ILE A 398 2.59 -21.44 7.89
C ILE A 398 2.28 -19.94 8.04
N LEU A 399 3.20 -19.07 7.60
CA LEU A 399 3.01 -17.63 7.52
C LEU A 399 2.51 -17.20 6.12
N GLY A 400 1.26 -16.74 6.07
CA GLY A 400 0.59 -16.24 4.85
C GLY A 400 0.38 -14.73 4.83
N ALA A 401 -0.74 -14.29 4.27
CA ALA A 401 -1.22 -12.91 4.40
C ALA A 401 -1.56 -12.57 5.86
N LEU A 402 -1.49 -11.29 6.22
CA LEU A 402 -1.98 -10.77 7.50
C LEU A 402 -3.50 -10.78 7.53
N GLU A 403 -4.06 -10.83 8.74
CA GLU A 403 -5.48 -10.56 8.97
C GLU A 403 -5.84 -9.16 8.49
N GLU A 404 -7.10 -8.97 8.09
CA GLU A 404 -7.57 -7.73 7.47
C GLU A 404 -7.35 -6.53 8.39
N GLU A 405 -7.74 -6.68 9.66
CA GLU A 405 -7.58 -5.63 10.66
C GLU A 405 -6.11 -5.31 10.92
N ALA A 406 -5.23 -6.32 10.82
CA ALA A 406 -3.81 -6.18 11.07
C ALA A 406 -3.14 -5.34 9.98
N TRP A 407 -3.33 -5.66 8.70
CA TRP A 407 -2.71 -4.87 7.64
C TRP A 407 -3.34 -3.48 7.50
N GLN A 408 -4.66 -3.33 7.74
CA GLN A 408 -5.30 -2.02 7.76
C GLN A 408 -4.70 -1.11 8.85
N SER A 409 -4.41 -1.66 10.04
CA SER A 409 -3.77 -0.90 11.12
C SER A 409 -2.36 -0.41 10.76
N ILE A 410 -1.64 -1.12 9.88
CA ILE A 410 -0.35 -0.66 9.34
C ILE A 410 -0.57 0.60 8.49
N ILE A 411 -1.53 0.56 7.57
CA ILE A 411 -1.83 1.66 6.65
C ILE A 411 -2.34 2.90 7.39
N GLN A 412 -3.14 2.71 8.45
CA GLN A 412 -3.67 3.81 9.27
C GLN A 412 -2.61 4.61 10.03
N LYS A 413 -1.36 4.15 10.10
CA LYS A 413 -0.25 4.97 10.61
C LYS A 413 0.12 6.11 9.68
N GLY A 414 -0.06 5.89 8.38
CA GLY A 414 0.31 6.86 7.36
C GLY A 414 -0.86 7.67 6.82
N PHE A 415 -2.08 7.13 6.94
CA PHE A 415 -3.25 7.71 6.31
C PHE A 415 -4.43 7.70 7.27
N LEU A 416 -5.29 8.73 7.17
CA LEU A 416 -6.58 8.69 7.82
C LEU A 416 -7.42 7.52 7.26
N PRO A 417 -8.33 6.94 8.04
CA PRO A 417 -9.21 5.87 7.57
C PRO A 417 -9.93 6.28 6.27
N ASN A 418 -9.56 5.64 5.16
CA ASN A 418 -10.07 5.95 3.83
C ASN A 418 -10.24 4.64 3.07
N SER A 419 -11.49 4.30 2.74
CA SER A 419 -11.84 3.05 2.05
C SER A 419 -11.15 2.91 0.69
N ALA A 420 -10.97 4.01 -0.05
CA ALA A 420 -10.30 4.00 -1.35
C ALA A 420 -8.80 3.66 -1.22
N VAL A 421 -8.14 4.14 -0.17
CA VAL A 421 -6.73 3.81 0.11
C VAL A 421 -6.59 2.35 0.52
N LEU A 422 -7.49 1.88 1.40
CA LEU A 422 -7.48 0.49 1.85
C LEU A 422 -7.74 -0.48 0.70
N GLN A 423 -8.72 -0.19 -0.16
CA GLN A 423 -8.99 -0.99 -1.34
C GLN A 423 -7.79 -1.01 -2.30
N TRP A 424 -7.18 0.14 -2.57
CA TRP A 424 -6.00 0.23 -3.43
C TRP A 424 -4.82 -0.59 -2.88
N VAL A 425 -4.56 -0.53 -1.57
CA VAL A 425 -3.51 -1.35 -0.93
C VAL A 425 -3.86 -2.83 -1.02
N ASP A 426 -5.11 -3.21 -0.73
CA ASP A 426 -5.52 -4.61 -0.82
C ASP A 426 -5.31 -5.15 -2.24
N GLU A 427 -5.78 -4.44 -3.27
CA GLU A 427 -5.64 -4.81 -4.68
C GLU A 427 -4.18 -5.04 -5.12
N LEU A 428 -3.22 -4.32 -4.52
CA LEU A 428 -1.80 -4.43 -4.86
C LEU A 428 -1.03 -5.43 -3.99
N ALA A 429 -1.42 -5.60 -2.72
CA ALA A 429 -0.60 -6.29 -1.72
C ALA A 429 -1.21 -7.56 -1.14
N GLY A 430 -2.54 -7.74 -1.23
CA GLY A 430 -3.25 -8.94 -0.75
C GLY A 430 -2.95 -9.33 0.69
N GLY A 431 -2.69 -8.34 1.56
CA GLY A 431 -2.38 -8.55 2.97
C GLY A 431 -0.98 -9.12 3.27
N LEU A 432 -0.13 -9.38 2.26
CA LEU A 432 1.24 -9.84 2.51
C LEU A 432 2.09 -8.70 3.10
N PRO A 433 2.73 -8.89 4.29
CA PRO A 433 3.31 -7.78 5.08
C PRO A 433 4.25 -6.87 4.30
N TYR A 434 5.16 -7.47 3.51
CA TYR A 434 6.13 -6.72 2.72
C TYR A 434 5.48 -5.83 1.67
N TYR A 435 4.49 -6.37 0.94
CA TYR A 435 3.79 -5.64 -0.10
C TYR A 435 2.85 -4.59 0.48
N VAL A 436 2.24 -4.83 1.64
CA VAL A 436 1.41 -3.83 2.35
C VAL A 436 2.25 -2.63 2.73
N GLN A 437 3.41 -2.87 3.37
CA GLN A 437 4.35 -1.80 3.74
C GLN A 437 4.87 -1.06 2.51
N MET A 438 5.20 -1.79 1.42
CA MET A 438 5.64 -1.18 0.16
C MET A 438 4.55 -0.30 -0.47
N ALA A 439 3.31 -0.79 -0.56
CA ALA A 439 2.19 -0.03 -1.11
C ALA A 439 1.94 1.26 -0.29
N GLY A 440 1.94 1.15 1.05
CA GLY A 440 1.86 2.31 1.94
C GLY A 440 2.99 3.31 1.71
N ALA A 441 4.23 2.84 1.59
CA ALA A 441 5.40 3.69 1.31
C ALA A 441 5.30 4.40 -0.05
N MET A 442 4.90 3.68 -1.11
CA MET A 442 4.76 4.26 -2.44
C MET A 442 3.67 5.33 -2.48
N LEU A 443 2.54 5.09 -1.83
CA LEU A 443 1.46 6.06 -1.73
C LEU A 443 1.82 7.26 -0.84
N TRP A 444 2.63 7.05 0.20
CA TRP A 444 3.10 8.13 1.06
C TRP A 444 4.05 9.07 0.29
N GLN A 445 4.91 8.49 -0.55
CA GLN A 445 5.87 9.23 -1.37
C GLN A 445 5.20 9.92 -2.58
N ASN A 446 4.15 9.31 -3.15
CA ASN A 446 3.53 9.75 -4.40
C ASN A 446 2.05 10.07 -4.20
N ARG A 447 1.64 11.33 -4.43
CA ARG A 447 0.25 11.81 -4.29
C ARG A 447 -0.75 11.19 -5.26
N ASN A 448 -0.27 10.57 -6.33
CA ASN A 448 -1.08 9.98 -7.37
C ASN A 448 -1.00 8.45 -7.26
N GLN A 449 -2.15 7.80 -7.08
CA GLN A 449 -2.28 6.34 -7.02
C GLN A 449 -1.72 5.64 -8.26
N GLU A 450 -1.78 6.27 -9.44
CA GLU A 450 -1.24 5.73 -10.68
C GLU A 450 0.30 5.75 -10.67
N ILE A 451 0.91 6.86 -10.25
CA ILE A 451 2.37 6.97 -10.09
C ILE A 451 2.85 5.99 -9.01
N ALA A 452 2.15 5.95 -7.87
CA ALA A 452 2.45 5.02 -6.79
C ALA A 452 2.34 3.56 -7.26
N LYS A 453 1.36 3.22 -8.09
CA LYS A 453 1.16 1.88 -8.64
C LYS A 453 2.27 1.51 -9.63
N ASN A 454 2.67 2.44 -10.48
CA ASN A 454 3.78 2.23 -11.43
C ASN A 454 5.10 1.98 -10.70
N GLU A 455 5.39 2.77 -9.67
CA GLU A 455 6.58 2.58 -8.85
C GLU A 455 6.50 1.27 -8.04
N PHE A 456 5.34 0.96 -7.46
CA PHE A 456 5.10 -0.33 -6.80
C PHE A 456 5.38 -1.50 -7.75
N ASN A 457 4.88 -1.46 -8.99
CA ASN A 457 5.11 -2.51 -9.98
C ASN A 457 6.61 -2.67 -10.29
N PHE A 458 7.31 -1.55 -10.52
CA PHE A 458 8.75 -1.54 -10.77
C PHE A 458 9.54 -2.18 -9.60
N GLN A 459 9.24 -1.77 -8.37
CA GLN A 459 9.93 -2.25 -7.16
C GLN A 459 9.55 -3.70 -6.79
N ALA A 460 8.31 -4.11 -7.05
CA ALA A 460 7.81 -5.44 -6.73
C ALA A 460 8.28 -6.51 -7.73
N LYS A 461 8.55 -6.13 -8.99
CA LYS A 461 8.90 -7.08 -10.06
C LYS A 461 10.06 -8.03 -9.72
N PRO A 462 11.24 -7.57 -9.23
CA PRO A 462 12.31 -8.49 -8.83
C PRO A 462 11.88 -9.48 -7.75
N ARG A 463 10.95 -9.07 -6.87
CA ARG A 463 10.44 -9.89 -5.77
C ARG A 463 9.44 -10.92 -6.28
N PHE A 464 8.63 -10.57 -7.28
CA PHE A 464 7.78 -11.53 -7.98
C PHE A 464 8.59 -12.59 -8.74
N GLU A 465 9.71 -12.21 -9.34
CA GLU A 465 10.63 -13.16 -9.97
C GLU A 465 11.23 -14.14 -8.94
N GLU A 466 11.60 -13.66 -7.76
CA GLU A 466 12.04 -14.52 -6.65
C GLU A 466 10.92 -15.50 -6.25
N ILE A 467 9.70 -15.03 -6.00
CA ILE A 467 8.55 -15.89 -5.70
C ILE A 467 8.34 -16.92 -6.81
N TRP A 468 8.36 -16.50 -8.08
CA TRP A 468 8.12 -17.38 -9.21
C TRP A 468 9.15 -18.50 -9.31
N LYS A 469 10.44 -18.16 -9.19
CA LYS A 469 11.55 -19.15 -9.17
C LYS A 469 11.40 -20.12 -8.01
N ASP A 470 10.87 -19.64 -6.90
CA ASP A 470 10.72 -20.37 -5.66
C ASP A 470 9.55 -21.37 -5.66
N LEU A 471 8.55 -21.19 -6.54
CA LEU A 471 7.40 -22.08 -6.72
C LEU A 471 7.77 -23.33 -7.51
N THR A 472 7.11 -24.46 -7.19
CA THR A 472 7.21 -25.69 -7.97
C THR A 472 6.46 -25.53 -9.30
N GLU A 473 6.72 -26.43 -10.26
CA GLU A 473 6.00 -26.42 -11.54
C GLU A 473 4.49 -26.55 -11.34
N VAL A 474 4.05 -27.44 -10.46
CA VAL A 474 2.62 -27.66 -10.15
C VAL A 474 1.98 -26.41 -9.54
N GLU A 475 2.68 -25.71 -8.64
CA GLU A 475 2.21 -24.45 -8.06
C GLU A 475 2.11 -23.33 -9.12
N ARG A 476 3.09 -23.22 -10.03
CA ARG A 476 3.06 -22.26 -11.14
C ARG A 476 1.90 -22.54 -12.08
N LEU A 477 1.64 -23.82 -12.39
CA LEU A 477 0.50 -24.23 -13.21
C LEU A 477 -0.83 -23.91 -12.54
N ALA A 478 -0.95 -24.13 -11.22
CA ALA A 478 -2.15 -23.78 -10.45
C ALA A 478 -2.43 -22.26 -10.50
N LEU A 479 -1.42 -21.42 -10.29
CA LEU A 479 -1.58 -19.96 -10.40
C LEU A 479 -1.99 -19.53 -11.82
N ARG A 480 -1.46 -20.17 -12.87
CA ARG A 480 -1.84 -19.89 -14.25
C ARG A 480 -3.26 -20.34 -14.56
N TYR A 481 -3.69 -21.47 -13.99
CA TYR A 481 -5.05 -22.00 -14.16
C TYR A 481 -6.09 -20.98 -13.67
N GLU A 482 -5.92 -20.47 -12.45
CA GLU A 482 -6.84 -19.50 -11.85
C GLU A 482 -6.90 -18.16 -12.63
N LEU A 483 -5.86 -17.83 -13.42
CA LEU A 483 -5.84 -16.61 -14.24
C LEU A 483 -6.53 -16.73 -15.61
N ARG A 484 -6.43 -17.89 -16.26
CA ARG A 484 -6.80 -18.03 -17.68
C ARG A 484 -8.03 -18.90 -17.91
N GLY A 485 -8.32 -19.84 -17.00
CA GLY A 485 -9.37 -20.83 -17.18
C GLY A 485 -9.19 -21.73 -18.41
N GLY A 486 -9.73 -22.95 -18.37
CA GLY A 486 -10.12 -23.70 -19.56
C GLY A 486 -9.07 -24.51 -20.34
N ASN A 487 -7.77 -24.17 -20.36
CA ASN A 487 -6.76 -24.91 -21.16
C ASN A 487 -5.62 -25.56 -20.35
N LEU A 488 -5.61 -25.41 -19.03
CA LEU A 488 -4.62 -26.02 -18.13
C LEU A 488 -5.24 -27.14 -17.30
N PRO A 489 -4.45 -28.13 -16.85
CA PRO A 489 -4.93 -29.15 -15.92
C PRO A 489 -5.51 -28.50 -14.66
N ILE A 490 -6.65 -29.03 -14.20
CA ILE A 490 -7.27 -28.57 -12.95
C ILE A 490 -6.29 -28.84 -11.79
N PRO A 491 -5.94 -27.83 -10.99
CA PRO A 491 -5.00 -28.00 -9.90
C PRO A 491 -5.61 -28.85 -8.78
N ASP A 492 -4.75 -29.65 -8.13
CA ASP A 492 -5.12 -30.35 -6.91
C ASP A 492 -5.53 -29.34 -5.82
N LEU A 493 -6.63 -29.63 -5.12
CA LEU A 493 -7.13 -28.81 -4.01
C LEU A 493 -6.09 -28.62 -2.90
N ALA A 494 -5.21 -29.59 -2.67
CA ALA A 494 -4.13 -29.47 -1.70
C ALA A 494 -3.11 -28.38 -2.10
N ILE A 495 -2.84 -28.24 -3.40
CA ILE A 495 -1.96 -27.19 -3.93
C ILE A 495 -2.65 -25.82 -3.82
N VAL A 496 -3.94 -25.76 -4.11
CA VAL A 496 -4.73 -24.52 -3.95
C VAL A 496 -4.77 -24.07 -2.49
N ASP A 497 -5.06 -24.98 -1.54
CA ASP A 497 -5.05 -24.68 -0.10
C ASP A 497 -3.66 -24.19 0.34
N ARG A 498 -2.58 -24.84 -0.12
CA ARG A 498 -1.22 -24.40 0.16
C ARG A 498 -0.95 -22.98 -0.32
N LEU A 499 -1.31 -22.65 -1.57
CA LEU A 499 -1.15 -21.31 -2.13
C LEU A 499 -1.98 -20.26 -1.37
N GLN A 500 -3.18 -20.63 -0.90
CA GLN A 500 -4.00 -19.77 -0.03
C GLN A 500 -3.35 -19.55 1.34
N ARG A 501 -2.84 -20.60 1.98
CA ARG A 501 -2.13 -20.49 3.28
C ARG A 501 -0.87 -19.65 3.19
N HIS A 502 -0.17 -19.65 2.05
CA HIS A 502 0.96 -18.75 1.80
C HIS A 502 0.56 -17.32 1.43
N GLY A 503 -0.73 -17.07 1.19
CA GLY A 503 -1.26 -15.77 0.79
C GLY A 503 -0.98 -15.41 -0.66
N LEU A 504 -0.71 -16.38 -1.54
CA LEU A 504 -0.56 -16.15 -2.98
C LEU A 504 -1.90 -16.21 -3.73
N LEU A 505 -2.85 -16.97 -3.18
CA LEU A 505 -4.25 -16.98 -3.60
C LEU A 505 -5.15 -16.46 -2.48
N ARG A 506 -6.19 -15.72 -2.87
CA ARG A 506 -7.26 -15.28 -1.99
C ARG A 506 -8.27 -16.40 -1.77
N LYS A 507 -9.21 -16.20 -0.83
CA LYS A 507 -10.30 -17.16 -0.56
C LYS A 507 -11.18 -17.42 -1.79
N ASN A 508 -11.38 -16.42 -2.62
CA ASN A 508 -12.10 -16.50 -3.90
C ASN A 508 -11.25 -17.06 -5.05
N ARG A 509 -10.02 -17.52 -4.77
CA ARG A 509 -9.03 -18.06 -5.72
C ARG A 509 -8.39 -17.07 -6.68
N ASP A 510 -8.69 -15.78 -6.56
CA ASP A 510 -7.91 -14.77 -7.26
C ASP A 510 -6.48 -14.71 -6.72
N LEU A 511 -5.54 -14.28 -7.55
CA LEU A 511 -4.19 -13.99 -7.09
C LEU A 511 -4.21 -12.83 -6.09
N PHE A 512 -3.28 -12.86 -5.14
CA PHE A 512 -3.24 -11.89 -4.04
C PHE A 512 -3.07 -10.43 -4.51
N SER A 513 -2.41 -10.23 -5.65
CA SER A 513 -2.08 -8.91 -6.19
C SER A 513 -2.44 -8.82 -7.67
N SER A 514 -3.11 -7.73 -8.04
CA SER A 514 -3.43 -7.40 -9.44
C SER A 514 -2.17 -7.28 -10.30
N VAL A 515 -1.10 -6.71 -9.76
CA VAL A 515 0.19 -6.57 -10.46
C VAL A 515 0.92 -7.90 -10.55
N PHE A 516 0.82 -8.75 -9.51
CA PHE A 516 1.35 -10.12 -9.59
C PHE A 516 0.60 -10.95 -10.64
N ALA A 517 -0.72 -10.76 -10.77
CA ALA A 517 -1.51 -11.40 -11.82
C ALA A 517 -1.03 -11.01 -13.23
N GLU A 518 -0.73 -9.74 -13.47
CA GLU A 518 -0.12 -9.27 -14.73
C GLU A 518 1.27 -9.90 -14.96
N PHE A 519 2.10 -9.94 -13.91
CA PHE A 519 3.41 -10.60 -13.96
C PHE A 519 3.29 -12.07 -14.38
N VAL A 520 2.39 -12.84 -13.74
CA VAL A 520 2.18 -14.26 -14.06
C VAL A 520 1.63 -14.44 -15.47
N LYS A 521 0.75 -13.55 -15.95
CA LYS A 521 0.27 -13.56 -17.35
C LYS A 521 1.42 -13.42 -18.36
N GLY A 522 2.45 -12.65 -18.02
CA GLY A 522 3.64 -12.42 -18.84
C GLY A 522 4.66 -13.58 -18.81
N GLN A 523 4.59 -14.48 -17.84
CA GLN A 523 5.45 -15.67 -17.79
C GLN A 523 4.95 -16.71 -18.80
N ARG A 524 5.73 -16.99 -19.84
CA ARG A 524 5.46 -18.09 -20.80
C ARG A 524 5.62 -19.45 -20.16
#